data_AF-A0A927P6H0-F1
#
_entry.id   AF-A0A927P6H0-F1
#
_cell.length_a   1.000
_cell.length_b   1.000
_cell.length_c   1.000
_cell.angle_alpha   90.00
_cell.angle_beta   90.00
_cell.angle_gamma   90.00
#
_symmetry.space_group_name_H-M   'P 1'
#
loop_
_entity.id
_entity.type
_entity.pdbx_description
1 polymer ?
#
loop_
_entity_poly.entity_id
_entity_poly.type
_entity_poly.pdbx_seq_one_letter_code
_entity_poly.pdbx_strand_id
1 'polypeptide(L)'
;MLLRMFGIGVTNAIAGGQTEGTITEVKTCYWFKVNTKPVRTHAGDGAVYPHIIHFTYNVAGQTYTGKRYVQWNKRSPVKGEKLTVYFEKENPSKFAVII
;
A
#
# COMPACT_ATOMS: atom_id res chain seq x y z
N MET A 1 14.90 1.24 -0.03
CA MET A 1 13.82 0.74 -0.93
C MET A 1 12.79 -0.12 -0.18
N LEU A 2 13.19 -1.02 0.73
CA LEU A 2 12.28 -1.93 1.45
C LEU A 2 11.44 -1.27 2.57
N LEU A 3 12.05 -0.43 3.43
CA LEU A 3 11.37 0.18 4.58
C LEU A 3 10.19 1.11 4.20
N ARG A 4 10.29 1.81 3.06
CA ARG A 4 9.22 2.70 2.57
C ARG A 4 7.96 1.94 2.15
N MET A 5 8.11 0.68 1.75
CA MET A 5 6.99 -0.21 1.43
C MET A 5 6.10 -0.47 2.65
N PHE A 6 6.65 -0.36 3.86
CA PHE A 6 5.94 -0.49 5.13
C PHE A 6 5.48 0.85 5.73
N GLY A 7 5.83 1.99 5.11
CA GLY A 7 5.48 3.32 5.65
C GLY A 7 6.47 3.93 6.61
N ILE A 8 7.69 3.41 6.66
CA ILE A 8 8.75 3.96 7.48
C ILE A 8 9.50 5.04 6.66
N GLY A 9 9.55 6.28 7.18
CA GLY A 9 10.20 7.44 6.53
C GLY A 9 9.28 8.35 5.69
N VAL A 10 8.01 8.48 6.07
CA VAL A 10 6.92 9.15 5.33
C VAL A 10 6.91 10.69 5.46
N THR A 11 7.62 11.26 6.44
CA THR A 11 7.48 12.67 6.84
C THR A 11 7.80 13.70 5.74
N ASN A 12 8.78 13.45 4.88
CA ASN A 12 9.16 14.41 3.83
C ASN A 12 8.22 14.42 2.61
N ALA A 13 7.41 13.37 2.42
CA ALA A 13 6.50 13.26 1.28
C ALA A 13 5.20 14.06 1.48
N ILE A 14 4.81 14.33 2.73
CA ILE A 14 3.56 15.08 3.02
C ILE A 14 3.73 16.58 2.68
N ALA A 15 4.95 17.10 2.76
CA ALA A 15 5.25 18.51 2.49
C ALA A 15 5.24 18.88 1.00
N GLY A 16 5.31 17.91 0.08
CA GLY A 16 5.45 18.19 -1.35
C GLY A 16 4.15 18.30 -2.14
N GLY A 17 3.04 17.78 -1.59
CA GLY A 17 1.71 17.84 -2.20
C GLY A 17 0.98 16.51 -2.15
N GLN A 18 -0.26 16.51 -2.64
CA GLN A 18 -1.09 15.32 -2.78
C GLN A 18 -1.63 15.20 -4.21
N THR A 19 -1.81 13.97 -4.67
CA THR A 19 -2.43 13.65 -5.96
C THR A 19 -3.27 12.38 -5.83
N GLU A 20 -4.19 12.18 -6.78
CA GLU A 20 -4.96 10.94 -6.87
C GLU A 20 -4.14 9.86 -7.60
N GLY A 21 -3.97 8.72 -6.93
CA GLY A 21 -3.47 7.49 -7.53
C GLY A 21 -4.60 6.50 -7.78
N THR A 22 -4.36 5.55 -8.68
CA THR A 22 -5.29 4.44 -8.97
C THR A 22 -4.57 3.11 -8.76
N ILE A 23 -5.22 2.18 -8.05
CA ILE A 23 -4.69 0.82 -7.86
C ILE A 23 -4.77 0.06 -9.19
N THR A 24 -3.62 -0.36 -9.70
CA THR A 24 -3.51 -1.14 -10.94
C THR A 24 -3.52 -2.64 -10.67
N GLU A 25 -3.01 -3.07 -9.53
CA GLU A 25 -2.91 -4.48 -9.16
C GLU A 25 -2.97 -4.66 -7.64
N VAL A 26 -3.57 -5.76 -7.20
CA VAL A 26 -3.59 -6.19 -5.80
C VAL A 26 -3.04 -7.61 -5.74
N LYS A 27 -1.97 -7.82 -4.98
CA LYS A 27 -1.37 -9.13 -4.74
C LYS A 27 -1.58 -9.55 -3.30
N THR A 28 -2.28 -10.66 -3.10
CA THR A 28 -2.41 -11.28 -1.78
C THR A 28 -1.14 -12.04 -1.42
N CYS A 29 -0.57 -11.76 -0.26
CA CYS A 29 0.63 -12.42 0.23
C CYS A 29 0.29 -13.74 0.93
N TYR A 30 -0.04 -14.78 0.17
CA TYR A 30 -0.35 -16.12 0.74
C TYR A 30 0.78 -16.74 1.56
N TRP A 31 2.01 -16.31 1.31
CA TRP A 31 3.21 -16.71 2.05
C TRP A 31 3.28 -16.11 3.46
N PHE A 32 2.53 -15.04 3.75
CA PHE A 32 2.51 -14.39 5.06
C PHE A 32 1.13 -14.56 5.71
N LYS A 33 0.96 -15.70 6.39
CA LYS A 33 -0.28 -16.03 7.08
C LYS A 33 -0.29 -15.44 8.49
N VAL A 34 -1.28 -14.60 8.77
CA VAL A 34 -1.55 -14.08 10.12
C VAL A 34 -2.71 -14.87 10.70
N ASN A 35 -2.46 -15.57 11.82
CA ASN A 35 -3.54 -16.22 12.56
C ASN A 35 -4.10 -15.23 13.58
N THR A 36 -5.39 -14.91 13.48
CA THR A 36 -6.06 -13.97 14.39
C THR A 36 -6.66 -14.67 15.61
N LYS A 37 -6.75 -16.01 15.59
CA LYS A 37 -7.28 -16.83 16.69
C LYS A 37 -6.15 -17.59 17.41
N PRO A 38 -6.23 -17.70 18.75
CA PRO A 38 -5.26 -18.47 19.54
C PRO A 38 -5.41 -19.99 19.34
N VAL A 39 -6.65 -20.48 19.18
CA VAL A 39 -6.95 -21.90 18.89
C VAL A 39 -7.68 -21.99 17.56
N ARG A 40 -7.27 -22.94 16.71
CA ARG A 40 -7.80 -23.14 15.36
C ARG A 40 -8.49 -24.50 15.27
N THR A 41 -9.69 -24.53 14.72
CA THR A 41 -10.44 -25.78 14.50
C THR A 41 -10.05 -26.47 13.20
N HIS A 42 -9.53 -25.73 12.23
CA HIS A 42 -8.97 -26.25 10.98
C HIS A 42 -7.93 -25.29 10.40
N ALA A 43 -7.26 -25.70 9.32
CA ALA A 43 -6.13 -24.95 8.76
C ALA A 43 -6.48 -23.51 8.34
N GLY A 44 -7.69 -23.24 7.86
CA GLY A 44 -8.12 -21.90 7.42
C GLY A 44 -8.74 -21.02 8.52
N ASP A 45 -8.97 -21.58 9.71
CA ASP A 45 -9.72 -20.90 10.77
C ASP A 45 -8.92 -19.70 11.32
N GLY A 46 -9.46 -18.49 11.14
CA GLY A 46 -8.80 -17.24 11.54
C GLY A 46 -7.55 -16.89 10.73
N ALA A 47 -7.37 -17.49 9.54
CA ALA A 47 -6.27 -17.16 8.65
C ALA A 47 -6.56 -15.87 7.87
N VAL A 48 -5.73 -14.85 8.05
CA VAL A 48 -5.78 -13.60 7.29
C VAL A 48 -4.46 -13.39 6.57
N TYR A 49 -4.53 -12.82 5.37
CA TYR A 49 -3.38 -12.57 4.52
C TYR A 49 -3.29 -11.08 4.21
N PRO A 50 -2.13 -10.43 4.38
CA PRO A 50 -1.95 -9.05 3.98
C PRO A 50 -1.85 -8.95 2.45
N HIS A 51 -1.92 -7.71 1.96
CA HIS A 51 -1.88 -7.43 0.52
C HIS A 51 -0.73 -6.48 0.18
N ILE A 52 -0.21 -6.60 -1.04
CA ILE A 52 0.64 -5.61 -1.68
C ILE A 52 -0.15 -5.00 -2.82
N ILE A 53 -0.31 -3.68 -2.80
CA ILE A 53 -0.93 -2.96 -3.91
C ILE A 53 0.14 -2.36 -4.81
N HIS A 54 -0.13 -2.39 -6.12
CA HIS A 54 0.55 -1.56 -7.11
C HIS A 54 -0.41 -0.46 -7.55
N PHE A 55 0.11 0.75 -7.70
CA PHE A 55 -0.69 1.89 -8.09
C PHE A 55 0.10 2.82 -8.99
N THR A 56 -0.63 3.61 -9.77
CA THR A 56 -0.09 4.67 -10.60
C THR A 56 -0.62 6.02 -10.15
N TYR A 57 0.18 7.07 -10.26
CA TYR A 57 -0.22 8.44 -9.98
C TYR A 57 0.47 9.40 -10.95
N ASN A 58 -0.16 10.55 -11.22
CA ASN A 58 0.39 11.57 -12.11
C ASN A 58 0.82 12.79 -11.31
N VAL A 59 2.01 13.31 -11.62
CA VAL A 59 2.52 14.58 -11.10
C VAL A 59 3.13 15.35 -12.27
N ALA A 60 2.65 16.57 -12.51
CA ALA A 60 3.15 17.47 -13.55
C ALA A 60 3.24 16.84 -14.95
N GLY A 61 2.26 16.00 -15.33
CA GLY A 61 2.22 15.33 -16.63
C GLY A 61 3.03 14.04 -16.71
N GLN A 62 3.88 13.75 -15.72
CA GLN A 62 4.63 12.50 -15.64
C GLN A 62 3.87 11.46 -14.82
N THR A 63 3.79 10.23 -15.34
CA THR A 63 3.19 9.09 -14.64
C THR A 63 4.26 8.35 -13.84
N TYR A 64 3.95 8.10 -12.58
CA TYR A 64 4.77 7.36 -11.63
C TYR A 64 4.03 6.11 -11.17
N THR A 65 4.80 5.07 -10.85
CA THR A 65 4.31 3.81 -10.30
C THR A 65 4.83 3.62 -8.89
N GLY A 66 3.94 3.23 -7.97
CA GLY A 66 4.28 2.92 -6.60
C GLY A 66 3.78 1.55 -6.17
N LYS A 67 4.33 1.07 -5.04
CA LYS A 67 3.86 -0.14 -4.38
C LYS A 67 3.77 0.06 -2.88
N ARG A 68 2.75 -0.50 -2.25
CA ARG A 68 2.51 -0.35 -0.82
C ARG A 68 2.01 -1.64 -0.18
N TYR A 69 2.56 -1.96 1.00
CA TYR A 69 2.05 -3.03 1.83
C TYR A 69 0.82 -2.56 2.61
N VAL A 70 -0.22 -3.37 2.58
CA VAL A 70 -1.48 -3.20 3.30
C VAL A 70 -1.53 -4.26 4.39
N GLN A 71 -1.65 -3.80 5.63
CA GLN A 71 -1.67 -4.67 6.80
C GLN A 71 -2.92 -5.54 6.82
N TRP A 72 -2.83 -6.71 7.48
CA TRP A 72 -3.91 -7.71 7.57
C TRP A 72 -5.14 -7.22 8.34
N ASN A 73 -5.01 -6.18 9.18
CA ASN A 73 -6.08 -5.59 9.96
C ASN A 73 -6.84 -4.47 9.20
N LYS A 74 -6.45 -4.18 7.96
CA LYS A 74 -7.09 -3.18 7.10
C LYS A 74 -8.05 -3.84 6.12
N ARG A 75 -8.98 -3.04 5.58
CA ARG A 75 -9.88 -3.47 4.51
C ARG A 75 -9.04 -3.97 3.32
N SER A 76 -9.51 -5.06 2.70
CA SER A 76 -8.88 -5.58 1.49
C SER A 76 -8.98 -4.55 0.36
N PRO A 77 -7.86 -4.14 -0.25
CA PRO A 77 -7.85 -3.14 -1.32
C PRO A 77 -8.43 -3.71 -2.61
N VAL A 78 -9.06 -2.85 -3.42
CA VAL A 78 -9.70 -3.26 -4.69
C VAL A 78 -8.96 -2.67 -5.89
N LYS A 79 -8.79 -3.44 -6.96
CA LYS A 79 -8.23 -2.94 -8.22
C LYS A 79 -9.15 -1.86 -8.81
N GLY A 80 -8.56 -0.75 -9.25
CA GLY A 80 -9.29 0.42 -9.75
C GLY A 80 -9.75 1.40 -8.68
N GLU A 81 -9.55 1.08 -7.39
CA GLU A 81 -9.83 2.01 -6.30
C GLU A 81 -8.88 3.20 -6.35
N LYS A 82 -9.39 4.39 -6.03
CA LYS A 82 -8.60 5.61 -5.92
C LYS A 82 -7.93 5.69 -4.55
N LEU A 83 -6.73 6.23 -4.50
CA LEU A 83 -5.99 6.48 -3.26
C LEU A 83 -5.32 7.85 -3.28
N THR A 84 -5.17 8.46 -2.11
CA THR A 84 -4.42 9.70 -1.96
C THR A 84 -2.93 9.39 -1.84
N VAL A 85 -2.14 9.89 -2.79
CA VAL A 85 -0.68 9.77 -2.81
C VAL A 85 -0.07 11.11 -2.44
N TYR A 86 0.74 11.13 -1.39
CA TYR A 86 1.59 12.26 -1.04
C TYR A 86 2.96 12.05 -1.67
N PHE A 87 3.53 13.09 -2.28
CA PHE A 87 4.82 12.99 -2.96
C PHE A 87 5.77 14.12 -2.53
N GLU A 88 7.06 13.83 -2.55
CA GLU A 88 8.10 14.82 -2.22
C GLU A 88 8.32 15.78 -3.40
N LYS A 89 8.33 17.10 -3.15
CA LYS A 89 8.38 18.14 -4.20
C LYS A 89 9.65 18.06 -5.05
N GLU A 90 10.79 17.78 -4.41
CA GLU A 90 12.09 17.68 -5.07
C GLU A 90 12.27 16.36 -5.82
N ASN A 91 11.58 15.31 -5.39
CA ASN A 91 11.66 13.99 -6.02
C ASN A 91 10.31 13.28 -5.96
N PRO A 92 9.47 13.46 -6.99
CA PRO A 92 8.11 12.89 -7.03
C PRO A 92 8.06 11.36 -7.04
N SER A 93 9.19 10.69 -7.28
CA SER A 93 9.32 9.23 -7.16
C SER A 93 9.26 8.75 -5.70
N LYS A 94 9.51 9.65 -4.75
CA LYS A 94 9.36 9.37 -3.33
C LYS A 94 7.93 9.74 -2.92
N PHE A 95 7.20 8.73 -2.49
CA PHE A 95 5.79 8.87 -2.12
C PHE A 95 5.48 8.30 -0.74
N ALA A 96 4.33 8.71 -0.22
CA ALA A 96 3.66 8.13 0.91
C ALA A 96 2.17 7.94 0.57
N VAL A 97 1.60 6.85 1.06
CA VAL A 97 0.18 6.52 0.88
C VAL A 97 -0.42 6.22 2.24
N ILE A 98 -1.60 6.79 2.49
CA ILE A 98 -2.40 6.51 3.67
C ILE A 98 -3.48 5.49 3.26
N ILE A 99 -3.53 4.35 3.95
CA ILE A 99 -4.43 3.20 3.71
C ILE A 99 -5.04 2.76 5.04
#